data_AF-A0A5Q0H210-F1
#
_entry.id   AF-A0A5Q0H210-F1
#
_cell.length_a   1.000
_cell.length_b   1.000
_cell.length_c   1.000
_cell.angle_alpha   90.00
_cell.angle_beta   90.00
_cell.angle_gamma   90.00
#
_symmetry.space_group_name_H-M   'P 1'
#
loop_
_entity.id
_entity.type
_entity.pdbx_description
1 polymer ?
#
loop_
_entity_poly.entity_id
_entity_poly.type
_entity_poly.pdbx_seq_one_letter_code
_entity_poly.pdbx_strand_id
1 'polypeptide(L)'
;MAHARWAVPPPVPVTPVVPAPARTPRPVAPPRRAAGGRRYGRAAGEGGEVAPMPSLDAPGDALTAAVRARSFLHLLDTGRPVPVVALGTPAGRTAAEVRRVVDALAGSGRLTLTEDRGAVTGSLGLSVVPTRHRLDLHRGTYHTWCALDAVGILGALGATGRITSTTPTGLPVAVDFADGEPTGPPGPVLLLPERGTGPPVTTWCPLVNFFTDLDQARAWSAARGLTASVVPLREATSFGAGLWREAIAAADDLGPWHPPGGPHPTRVPTRPPSHPLPPHPLPPRPFPRP
;
A
#
# COMPACT_ATOMS: atom_id res chain seq x y z
N MET A 1 -14.90 -39.95 20.24
CA MET A 1 -15.96 -39.32 19.43
C MET A 1 -17.01 -38.76 20.37
N ALA A 2 -17.09 -37.43 20.50
CA ALA A 2 -18.20 -36.72 21.13
C ALA A 2 -18.22 -35.30 20.55
N HIS A 3 -19.19 -35.01 19.68
CA HIS A 3 -19.37 -33.69 19.08
C HIS A 3 -20.21 -32.84 20.03
N ALA A 4 -19.61 -31.80 20.62
CA ALA A 4 -20.34 -30.76 21.32
C ALA A 4 -20.98 -29.81 20.28
N ARG A 5 -22.32 -29.81 20.22
CA ARG A 5 -23.11 -28.89 19.40
C ARG A 5 -23.18 -27.54 20.11
N TRP A 6 -22.66 -26.49 19.49
CA TRP A 6 -22.88 -25.11 19.91
C TRP A 6 -24.31 -24.70 19.53
N ALA A 7 -25.12 -24.35 20.53
CA ALA A 7 -26.45 -23.79 20.32
C ALA A 7 -26.33 -22.27 20.06
N VAL A 8 -26.97 -21.80 18.99
CA VAL A 8 -27.09 -20.38 18.67
C VAL A 8 -28.20 -19.78 19.55
N PRO A 9 -27.96 -18.67 20.28
CA PRO A 9 -29.02 -18.02 21.05
C PRO A 9 -30.04 -17.33 20.14
N PRO A 10 -31.32 -17.26 20.54
CA PRO A 10 -32.36 -16.63 19.73
C PRO A 10 -32.14 -15.11 19.61
N PRO A 11 -32.60 -14.48 18.51
CA PRO A 11 -32.46 -13.05 18.31
C PRO A 11 -33.30 -12.25 19.31
N VAL A 12 -32.73 -11.15 19.78
CA VAL A 12 -33.37 -10.20 20.70
C VAL A 12 -34.38 -9.34 19.92
N PRO A 13 -35.63 -9.16 20.40
CA PRO A 13 -36.61 -8.36 19.69
C PRO A 13 -36.21 -6.87 19.70
N VAL A 14 -36.20 -6.26 18.51
CA VAL A 14 -35.94 -4.83 18.32
C VAL A 14 -37.27 -4.09 18.38
N THR A 15 -37.49 -3.29 19.41
CA THR A 15 -38.64 -2.37 19.48
C THR A 15 -38.48 -1.25 18.44
N PRO A 16 -39.52 -0.93 17.64
CA PRO A 16 -39.45 0.18 16.70
C PRO A 16 -39.42 1.52 17.46
N VAL A 17 -38.40 2.33 17.20
CA VAL A 17 -38.29 3.70 17.69
C VAL A 17 -39.23 4.57 16.87
N VAL A 18 -40.25 5.13 17.51
CA VAL A 18 -41.13 6.14 16.92
C VAL A 18 -40.35 7.47 16.83
N PRO A 19 -40.21 8.10 15.66
CA PRO A 19 -39.52 9.38 15.55
C PRO A 19 -40.32 10.50 16.21
N ALA A 20 -39.66 11.29 17.04
CA ALA A 20 -40.24 12.50 17.63
C ALA A 20 -40.51 13.57 16.55
N PRO A 21 -41.55 14.40 16.70
CA PRO A 21 -41.88 15.42 15.70
C PRO A 21 -40.77 16.49 15.58
N ALA A 22 -40.46 16.86 14.34
CA ALA A 22 -39.45 17.84 14.00
C ALA A 22 -39.79 19.22 14.59
N ARG A 23 -38.86 19.78 15.38
CA ARG A 23 -38.94 21.18 15.82
C ARG A 23 -38.41 22.09 14.71
N THR A 24 -39.21 23.05 14.29
CA THR A 24 -38.82 24.11 13.34
C THR A 24 -37.65 24.95 13.90
N PRO A 25 -36.57 25.17 13.14
CA PRO A 25 -35.47 26.01 13.58
C PRO A 25 -35.86 27.49 13.58
N ARG A 26 -35.46 28.23 14.63
CA ARG A 26 -35.59 29.70 14.70
C ARG A 26 -34.59 30.36 13.75
N PRO A 27 -34.93 31.49 13.12
CA PRO A 27 -34.02 32.20 12.22
C PRO A 27 -32.82 32.77 12.99
N VAL A 28 -31.62 32.46 12.52
CA VAL A 28 -30.35 32.99 13.04
C VAL A 28 -30.08 34.34 12.37
N ALA A 29 -29.88 35.38 13.18
CA ALA A 29 -29.54 36.72 12.68
C ALA A 29 -28.12 36.74 12.05
N PRO A 30 -27.88 37.55 11.00
CA PRO A 30 -26.59 37.60 10.34
C PRO A 30 -25.53 38.28 11.21
N PRO A 31 -24.26 37.81 11.19
CA PRO A 31 -23.20 38.44 11.95
C PRO A 31 -22.84 39.81 11.36
N ARG A 32 -22.64 40.79 12.26
CA ARG A 32 -22.17 42.14 11.92
C ARG A 32 -20.77 42.08 11.30
N ARG A 33 -20.58 42.80 10.20
CA ARG A 33 -19.27 43.06 9.58
C ARG A 33 -18.35 43.77 10.59
N ALA A 34 -17.30 43.08 11.02
CA ALA A 34 -16.12 43.73 11.60
C ALA A 34 -15.11 43.98 10.47
N ALA A 35 -14.93 45.25 10.12
CA ALA A 35 -13.81 45.71 9.33
C ALA A 35 -12.53 45.53 10.15
N GLY A 36 -11.51 44.89 9.56
CA GLY A 36 -10.23 44.68 10.21
C GLY A 36 -9.40 43.65 9.47
N GLY A 37 -8.76 44.07 8.38
CA GLY A 37 -7.77 43.26 7.69
C GLY A 37 -6.66 42.87 8.67
N ARG A 38 -6.55 41.59 8.99
CA ARG A 38 -5.37 41.03 9.64
C ARG A 38 -4.60 40.25 8.57
N ARG A 39 -3.44 40.81 8.25
CA ARG A 39 -2.35 40.13 7.56
C ARG A 39 -2.15 38.76 8.22
N TYR A 40 -2.02 37.70 7.43
CA TYR A 40 -1.47 36.43 7.89
C TYR A 40 -0.05 36.69 8.39
N GLY A 41 0.05 37.02 9.68
CA GLY A 41 1.30 37.12 10.39
C GLY A 41 1.92 35.73 10.41
N ARG A 42 3.10 35.62 9.82
CA ARG A 42 4.06 34.56 10.10
C ARG A 42 4.20 34.46 11.61
N ALA A 43 3.52 33.49 12.23
CA ALA A 43 3.78 33.11 13.59
C ALA A 43 5.15 32.42 13.60
N ALA A 44 6.18 33.21 13.90
CA ALA A 44 7.40 32.69 14.49
C ALA A 44 7.00 32.24 15.90
N GLY A 45 6.88 30.93 16.09
CA GLY A 45 6.48 30.32 17.34
C GLY A 45 6.91 28.86 17.34
N GLU A 46 8.10 28.63 17.90
CA GLU A 46 8.58 27.39 18.51
C GLU A 46 8.68 26.16 17.58
N GLY A 47 9.93 25.77 17.31
CA GLY A 47 10.26 24.54 16.60
C GLY A 47 9.79 23.31 17.37
N GLY A 48 8.52 22.96 17.19
CA GLY A 48 8.03 21.62 17.42
C GLY A 48 8.88 20.69 16.57
N GLU A 49 9.75 19.93 17.22
CA GLU A 49 10.53 18.88 16.59
C GLU A 49 9.54 17.99 15.83
N VAL A 50 9.61 18.05 14.49
CA VAL A 50 8.86 17.12 13.64
C VAL A 50 9.39 15.75 14.02
N ALA A 51 8.56 14.97 14.71
CA ALA A 51 8.95 13.63 15.12
C ALA A 51 9.50 12.88 13.90
N PRO A 52 10.60 12.11 14.05
CA PRO A 52 11.25 11.46 12.93
C PRO A 52 10.21 10.67 12.13
N MET A 53 10.15 10.97 10.84
CA MET A 53 9.14 10.43 9.94
C MET A 53 9.21 8.90 9.93
N PRO A 54 8.07 8.20 9.91
CA PRO A 54 8.09 6.75 9.93
C PRO A 54 8.71 6.22 8.64
N SER A 55 9.81 5.47 8.77
CA SER A 55 10.31 4.67 7.65
C SER A 55 9.33 3.52 7.36
N LEU A 56 9.04 3.32 6.07
CA LEU A 56 8.34 2.12 5.63
C LEU A 56 9.21 0.87 5.77
N ASP A 57 10.52 1.02 5.95
CA ASP A 57 11.43 -0.10 6.02
C ASP A 57 11.57 -0.62 7.44
N ALA A 58 11.72 -1.94 7.52
CA ALA A 58 12.53 -2.53 8.57
C ALA A 58 13.90 -2.76 7.91
N PRO A 59 15.01 -2.78 8.67
CA PRO A 59 16.28 -3.27 8.15
C PRO A 59 16.05 -4.62 7.46
N GLY A 60 16.41 -4.71 6.18
CA GLY A 60 16.19 -5.88 5.34
C GLY A 60 17.16 -5.87 4.18
N ASP A 61 17.47 -7.03 3.63
CA ASP A 61 18.31 -7.12 2.44
C ASP A 61 17.54 -6.70 1.16
N ALA A 62 18.27 -6.50 0.06
CA ALA A 62 17.67 -6.11 -1.21
C ALA A 62 16.57 -7.10 -1.69
N LEU A 63 16.70 -8.39 -1.36
CA LEU A 63 15.67 -9.39 -1.68
C LEU A 63 14.37 -9.13 -0.91
N THR A 64 14.47 -8.79 0.37
CA THR A 64 13.32 -8.45 1.21
C THR A 64 12.58 -7.23 0.67
N ALA A 65 13.30 -6.18 0.29
CA ALA A 65 12.71 -4.97 -0.30
C ALA A 65 12.03 -5.29 -1.64
N ALA A 66 12.72 -6.01 -2.53
CA ALA A 66 12.21 -6.35 -3.85
C ALA A 66 10.98 -7.27 -3.80
N VAL A 67 10.93 -8.24 -2.87
CA VAL A 67 9.72 -9.09 -2.68
C VAL A 67 8.52 -8.26 -2.24
N ARG A 68 8.69 -7.28 -1.34
CA ARG A 68 7.60 -6.38 -0.93
C ARG A 68 7.09 -5.56 -2.11
N ALA A 69 8.01 -4.90 -2.82
CA ALA A 69 7.70 -4.04 -3.96
C ALA A 69 6.98 -4.81 -5.07
N ARG A 70 7.51 -5.99 -5.43
CA ARG A 70 6.91 -6.87 -6.44
C ARG A 70 5.54 -7.40 -6.04
N SER A 71 5.37 -7.79 -4.77
CA SER A 71 4.06 -8.19 -4.25
C SER A 71 3.04 -7.06 -4.35
N PHE A 72 3.44 -5.83 -4.02
CA PHE A 72 2.59 -4.64 -4.15
C PHE A 72 2.19 -4.40 -5.61
N LEU A 73 3.14 -4.44 -6.55
CA LEU A 73 2.87 -4.24 -7.98
C LEU A 73 1.93 -5.30 -8.54
N HIS A 74 2.09 -6.58 -8.18
CA HIS A 74 1.16 -7.63 -8.62
C HIS A 74 -0.24 -7.48 -8.02
N LEU A 75 -0.37 -7.11 -6.75
CA LEU A 75 -1.68 -6.81 -6.14
C LEU A 75 -2.35 -5.65 -6.87
N LEU A 76 -1.57 -4.62 -7.18
CA LEU A 76 -2.02 -3.41 -7.87
C LEU A 76 -2.50 -3.72 -9.30
N ASP A 77 -1.77 -4.55 -10.03
CA ASP A 77 -2.11 -4.94 -11.41
C ASP A 77 -3.33 -5.86 -11.46
N THR A 78 -3.38 -6.86 -10.57
CA THR A 78 -4.40 -7.93 -10.65
C THR A 78 -5.66 -7.65 -9.84
N GLY A 79 -5.59 -6.80 -8.82
CA GLY A 79 -6.69 -6.59 -7.86
C GLY A 79 -7.09 -7.84 -7.08
N ARG A 80 -6.25 -8.88 -7.03
CA ARG A 80 -6.55 -10.20 -6.45
C ARG A 80 -5.39 -10.72 -5.60
N PRO A 81 -5.64 -11.68 -4.69
CA PRO A 81 -4.56 -12.36 -3.98
C PRO A 81 -3.55 -12.96 -4.97
N VAL A 82 -2.27 -12.75 -4.73
CA VAL A 82 -1.19 -13.14 -5.63
C VAL A 82 -0.56 -14.43 -5.12
N PRO A 83 -0.68 -15.57 -5.82
CA PRO A 83 0.01 -16.79 -5.43
C PRO A 83 1.51 -16.51 -5.28
N VAL A 84 2.12 -16.95 -4.18
CA VAL A 84 3.54 -16.65 -3.92
C VAL A 84 4.45 -17.21 -5.01
N VAL A 85 4.05 -18.31 -5.65
CA VAL A 85 4.73 -18.87 -6.83
C VAL A 85 4.73 -17.90 -8.02
N ALA A 86 3.69 -17.07 -8.16
CA ALA A 86 3.57 -16.10 -9.24
C ALA A 86 4.48 -14.87 -9.06
N LEU A 87 5.01 -14.65 -7.85
CA LEU A 87 6.05 -13.64 -7.63
C LEU A 87 7.32 -13.98 -8.44
N GLY A 88 7.55 -15.26 -8.78
CA GLY A 88 8.75 -15.66 -9.49
C GLY A 88 10.01 -15.54 -8.65
N THR A 89 11.18 -15.57 -9.30
CA THR A 89 12.48 -15.53 -8.63
C THR A 89 13.43 -14.59 -9.36
N PRO A 90 14.14 -13.69 -8.65
CA PRO A 90 15.19 -12.88 -9.25
C PRO A 90 16.40 -13.76 -9.61
N ALA A 91 17.21 -13.31 -10.57
CA ALA A 91 18.41 -14.02 -10.99
C ALA A 91 19.33 -14.37 -9.80
N GLY A 92 19.84 -15.60 -9.78
CA GLY A 92 20.73 -16.10 -8.71
C GLY A 92 20.02 -16.45 -7.40
N ARG A 93 18.68 -16.38 -7.34
CA ARG A 93 17.87 -16.80 -6.18
C ARG A 93 16.95 -17.97 -6.52
N THR A 94 16.53 -18.66 -5.48
CA THR A 94 15.65 -19.83 -5.55
C THR A 94 14.23 -19.51 -5.07
N ALA A 95 13.26 -20.32 -5.50
CA ALA A 95 11.88 -20.18 -5.03
C ALA A 95 11.76 -20.40 -3.51
N ALA A 96 12.62 -21.25 -2.93
CA ALA A 96 12.69 -21.47 -1.49
C ALA A 96 13.20 -20.24 -0.71
N GLU A 97 14.15 -19.48 -1.26
CA GLU A 97 14.56 -18.20 -0.68
C GLU A 97 13.44 -17.17 -0.71
N VAL A 98 12.77 -17.00 -1.85
CA VAL A 98 11.62 -16.08 -1.97
C VAL A 98 10.53 -16.46 -0.98
N ARG A 99 10.20 -17.75 -0.85
CA ARG A 99 9.24 -18.25 0.13
C ARG A 99 9.63 -17.88 1.56
N ARG A 100 10.89 -18.12 1.96
CA ARG A 100 11.36 -17.77 3.31
C ARG A 100 11.23 -16.27 3.58
N VAL A 101 11.54 -15.43 2.60
CA VAL A 101 11.37 -13.97 2.71
C VAL A 101 9.89 -13.60 2.87
N VAL A 102 8.99 -14.20 2.09
CA VAL A 102 7.54 -13.99 2.23
C VAL A 102 7.05 -14.39 3.64
N ASP A 103 7.49 -15.53 4.15
CA ASP A 103 7.09 -16.01 5.48
C ASP A 103 7.61 -15.09 6.60
N ALA A 104 8.84 -14.60 6.48
CA ALA A 104 9.43 -13.63 7.41
C ALA A 104 8.73 -12.27 7.36
N LEU A 105 8.39 -11.78 6.16
CA LEU A 105 7.62 -10.57 5.98
C LEU A 105 6.20 -10.70 6.56
N ALA A 106 5.56 -11.85 6.38
CA ALA A 106 4.25 -12.11 6.99
C ALA A 106 4.35 -12.17 8.53
N GLY A 107 5.36 -12.86 9.07
CA GLY A 107 5.60 -12.94 10.52
C GLY A 107 5.91 -11.58 11.17
N SER A 108 6.50 -10.66 10.40
CA SER A 108 6.78 -9.28 10.84
C SER A 108 5.68 -8.27 10.49
N GLY A 109 4.53 -8.73 9.95
CA GLY A 109 3.41 -7.86 9.55
C GLY A 109 3.79 -6.82 8.50
N ARG A 110 4.63 -7.22 7.54
CA ARG A 110 4.99 -6.45 6.35
C ARG A 110 4.33 -6.97 5.08
N LEU A 111 3.79 -8.19 5.16
CA LEU A 111 2.85 -8.78 4.21
C LEU A 111 1.66 -9.38 4.96
N THR A 112 0.52 -9.48 4.30
CA THR A 112 -0.58 -10.35 4.73
C THR A 112 -0.76 -11.46 3.71
N LEU A 113 -1.13 -12.65 4.16
CA LEU A 113 -1.34 -13.83 3.33
C LEU A 113 -2.80 -14.32 3.44
N THR A 114 -3.21 -15.19 2.52
CA THR A 114 -4.38 -16.05 2.68
C THR A 114 -4.21 -17.01 3.85
N GLU A 115 -5.30 -17.60 4.36
CA GLU A 115 -5.27 -18.52 5.51
C GLU A 115 -4.36 -19.73 5.27
N ASP A 116 -4.37 -20.28 4.05
CA ASP A 116 -3.48 -21.37 3.62
C ASP A 116 -2.03 -20.92 3.38
N ARG A 117 -1.74 -19.62 3.53
CA ARG A 117 -0.45 -18.96 3.27
C ARG A 117 0.05 -19.12 1.83
N GLY A 118 -0.85 -19.49 0.91
CA GLY A 118 -0.55 -19.74 -0.50
C GLY A 118 -0.38 -18.47 -1.32
N ALA A 119 -1.08 -17.39 -0.95
CA ALA A 119 -1.11 -16.14 -1.69
C ALA A 119 -0.93 -14.91 -0.80
N VAL A 120 -0.29 -13.87 -1.34
CA VAL A 120 -0.18 -12.56 -0.72
C VAL A 120 -1.48 -11.80 -0.93
N THR A 121 -2.02 -11.20 0.14
CA THR A 121 -3.24 -10.39 0.12
C THR A 121 -2.97 -8.91 0.38
N GLY A 122 -1.78 -8.57 0.89
CA GLY A 122 -1.41 -7.19 1.13
C GLY A 122 0.11 -7.01 1.24
N SER A 123 0.59 -5.87 0.74
CA SER A 123 1.99 -5.45 0.74
C SER A 123 2.08 -3.94 0.68
N LEU A 124 3.10 -3.35 1.31
CA LEU A 124 3.34 -1.89 1.33
C LEU A 124 2.07 -1.07 1.63
N GLY A 125 1.26 -1.49 2.60
CA GLY A 125 0.03 -0.79 2.95
C GLY A 125 -1.18 -1.10 2.07
N LEU A 126 -0.99 -1.61 0.84
CA LEU A 126 -2.09 -2.01 -0.05
C LEU A 126 -2.65 -3.38 0.35
N SER A 127 -3.95 -3.54 0.28
CA SER A 127 -4.68 -4.78 0.57
C SER A 127 -5.79 -5.01 -0.45
N VAL A 128 -5.98 -6.27 -0.86
CA VAL A 128 -7.17 -6.72 -1.61
C VAL A 128 -8.25 -7.30 -0.69
N VAL A 129 -7.95 -7.41 0.61
CA VAL A 129 -8.93 -7.76 1.66
C VAL A 129 -9.49 -6.46 2.25
N PRO A 130 -10.82 -6.36 2.45
CA PRO A 130 -11.44 -5.16 2.99
C PRO A 130 -10.84 -4.67 4.32
N THR A 131 -10.57 -3.38 4.37
CA THR A 131 -10.27 -2.62 5.60
C THR A 131 -11.17 -1.38 5.66
N ARG A 132 -11.08 -0.64 6.77
CA ARG A 132 -11.76 0.66 6.94
C ARG A 132 -11.38 1.68 5.85
N HIS A 133 -10.14 1.62 5.34
CA HIS A 133 -9.65 2.56 4.36
C HIS A 133 -9.80 1.96 2.97
N ARG A 134 -10.81 2.40 2.23
CA ARG A 134 -11.03 2.02 0.84
C ARG A 134 -10.32 3.00 -0.08
N LEU A 135 -9.66 2.46 -1.09
CA LEU A 135 -8.93 3.18 -2.12
C LEU A 135 -9.50 2.80 -3.49
N ASP A 136 -10.17 3.73 -4.15
CA ASP A 136 -10.71 3.54 -5.50
C ASP A 136 -9.80 4.22 -6.53
N LEU A 137 -9.34 3.44 -7.50
CA LEU A 137 -8.46 3.84 -8.60
C LEU A 137 -9.12 3.48 -9.93
N HIS A 138 -8.65 4.06 -11.04
CA HIS A 138 -9.17 3.73 -12.38
C HIS A 138 -9.14 2.23 -12.70
N ARG A 139 -8.17 1.50 -12.15
CA ARG A 139 -7.94 0.07 -12.37
C ARG A 139 -8.64 -0.86 -11.39
N GLY A 140 -9.27 -0.34 -10.34
CA GLY A 140 -9.97 -1.18 -9.37
C GLY A 140 -10.16 -0.54 -7.99
N THR A 141 -10.86 -1.28 -7.13
CA THR A 141 -11.03 -0.96 -5.72
C THR A 141 -10.08 -1.80 -4.89
N TYR A 142 -9.37 -1.13 -3.99
CA TYR A 142 -8.42 -1.69 -3.06
C TYR A 142 -8.72 -1.17 -1.66
N HIS A 143 -7.94 -1.65 -0.70
CA HIS A 143 -7.96 -1.18 0.67
C HIS A 143 -6.56 -0.87 1.14
N THR A 144 -6.44 -0.12 2.23
CA THR A 144 -5.15 0.15 2.84
C THR A 144 -5.13 -0.14 4.34
N TRP A 145 -3.96 -0.44 4.90
CA TRP A 145 -3.86 -0.77 6.32
C TRP A 145 -4.06 0.45 7.22
N CYS A 146 -3.66 1.64 6.76
CA CYS A 146 -3.90 2.89 7.48
C CYS A 146 -4.14 4.11 6.57
N ALA A 147 -4.38 5.26 7.20
CA ALA A 147 -4.56 6.54 6.52
C ALA A 147 -3.30 7.01 5.77
N LEU A 148 -2.12 6.79 6.34
CA LEU A 148 -0.85 7.14 5.69
C LEU A 148 -0.64 6.34 4.40
N ASP A 149 -0.94 5.04 4.44
CA ASP A 149 -0.87 4.18 3.26
C ASP A 149 -1.77 4.70 2.13
N ALA A 150 -3.00 5.11 2.46
CA ALA A 150 -3.95 5.61 1.47
C ALA A 150 -3.42 6.85 0.72
N VAL A 151 -2.92 7.85 1.45
CA VAL A 151 -2.41 9.09 0.84
C VAL A 151 -1.05 8.88 0.17
N GLY A 152 -0.18 8.07 0.78
CA GLY A 152 1.15 7.79 0.26
C GLY A 152 1.12 6.99 -1.04
N ILE A 153 0.25 5.98 -1.14
CA ILE A 153 0.07 5.19 -2.37
C ILE A 153 -0.46 6.07 -3.50
N LEU A 154 -1.49 6.89 -3.27
CA LEU A 154 -2.03 7.78 -4.30
C LEU A 154 -0.98 8.79 -4.80
N GLY A 155 -0.29 9.45 -3.88
CA GLY A 155 0.73 10.44 -4.21
C GLY A 155 1.96 9.83 -4.90
N ALA A 156 2.38 8.62 -4.51
CA ALA A 156 3.50 7.94 -5.16
C ALA A 156 3.18 7.52 -6.58
N LEU A 157 1.95 7.10 -6.84
CA LEU A 157 1.51 6.63 -8.14
C LEU A 157 1.08 7.77 -9.09
N GLY A 158 1.06 9.02 -8.62
CA GLY A 158 0.53 10.15 -9.41
C GLY A 158 -0.93 9.90 -9.82
N ALA A 159 -1.69 9.18 -8.99
CA ALA A 159 -2.96 8.61 -9.41
C ALA A 159 -4.14 9.54 -9.14
N THR A 160 -5.09 9.55 -10.08
CA THR A 160 -6.44 10.07 -9.88
C THR A 160 -7.32 8.98 -9.28
N GLY A 161 -8.04 9.29 -8.21
CA GLY A 161 -8.80 8.32 -7.44
C GLY A 161 -9.50 8.92 -6.22
N ARG A 162 -10.02 8.05 -5.35
CA ARG A 162 -10.74 8.45 -4.13
C ARG A 162 -10.35 7.57 -2.95
N ILE A 163 -10.19 8.20 -1.79
CA ILE A 163 -10.14 7.52 -0.49
C ILE A 163 -11.53 7.64 0.15
N THR A 164 -12.06 6.53 0.65
CA THR A 164 -13.23 6.50 1.53
C THR A 164 -12.86 5.82 2.85
N SER A 165 -13.16 6.45 3.98
CA SER A 165 -12.76 6.00 5.32
C SER A 165 -13.76 6.48 6.37
N THR A 166 -13.54 6.06 7.62
CA THR A 166 -14.11 6.69 8.82
C THR A 166 -13.01 7.14 9.78
N THR A 167 -13.30 8.13 10.60
CA THR A 167 -12.49 8.46 11.78
C THR A 167 -12.66 7.37 12.85
N PRO A 168 -11.81 7.31 13.89
CA PRO A 168 -12.03 6.40 15.01
C PRO A 168 -13.34 6.61 15.78
N THR A 169 -13.96 7.79 15.65
CA THR A 169 -15.28 8.12 16.22
C THR A 169 -16.44 7.77 15.29
N GLY A 170 -16.16 7.25 14.08
CA GLY A 170 -17.16 6.82 13.10
C GLY A 170 -17.61 7.91 12.13
N LEU A 171 -17.02 9.11 12.16
CA LEU A 171 -17.34 10.16 11.20
C LEU A 171 -16.81 9.79 9.81
N PRO A 172 -17.58 10.02 8.73
CA PRO A 172 -17.13 9.68 7.38
C PRO A 172 -15.99 10.60 6.93
N VAL A 173 -15.06 10.05 6.18
CA VAL A 173 -13.96 10.75 5.51
C VAL A 173 -13.95 10.34 4.05
N ALA A 174 -13.99 11.33 3.15
CA ALA A 174 -13.83 11.13 1.72
C ALA A 174 -12.83 12.17 1.19
N VAL A 175 -11.87 11.71 0.39
CA VAL A 175 -10.85 12.57 -0.22
C VAL A 175 -10.67 12.19 -1.68
N ASP A 176 -10.91 13.15 -2.57
CA ASP A 176 -10.67 13.01 -4.00
C ASP A 176 -9.24 13.43 -4.36
N PHE A 177 -8.62 12.68 -5.25
CA PHE A 177 -7.27 12.91 -5.74
C PHE A 177 -7.26 13.10 -7.25
N ALA A 178 -6.41 14.01 -7.73
CA ALA A 178 -6.06 14.18 -9.13
C ALA A 178 -4.54 14.26 -9.25
N ASP A 179 -3.95 13.47 -10.16
CA ASP A 179 -2.51 13.45 -10.41
C ASP A 179 -1.64 13.26 -9.15
N GLY A 180 -2.14 12.46 -8.20
CA GLY A 180 -1.46 12.19 -6.93
C GLY A 180 -1.66 13.26 -5.84
N GLU A 181 -2.43 14.31 -6.13
CA GLU A 181 -2.68 15.39 -5.19
C GLU A 181 -4.15 15.43 -4.72
N PRO A 182 -4.42 15.71 -3.43
CA PRO A 182 -5.77 15.92 -2.96
C PRO A 182 -6.42 17.12 -3.67
N THR A 183 -7.71 17.02 -3.96
CA THR A 183 -8.49 18.09 -4.60
C THR A 183 -9.47 18.73 -3.60
N GLY A 184 -9.87 19.97 -3.88
CA GLY A 184 -10.82 20.70 -3.04
C GLY A 184 -10.20 21.45 -1.85
N PRO A 185 -11.03 21.84 -0.86
CA PRO A 185 -10.60 22.64 0.30
C PRO A 185 -9.65 21.84 1.21
N PRO A 186 -9.07 22.46 2.25
CA PRO A 186 -8.33 21.74 3.28
C PRO A 186 -9.15 20.55 3.80
N GLY A 187 -8.60 19.34 3.63
CA GLY A 187 -9.24 18.08 3.98
C GLY A 187 -8.99 17.66 5.43
N PRO A 188 -9.24 16.38 5.79
CA PRO A 188 -8.94 15.84 7.11
C PRO A 188 -7.46 16.00 7.49
N VAL A 189 -7.13 15.88 8.77
CA VAL A 189 -5.76 15.73 9.24
C VAL A 189 -5.42 14.26 9.48
N LEU A 190 -4.14 13.91 9.40
CA LEU A 190 -3.66 12.57 9.74
C LEU A 190 -2.96 12.61 11.09
N LEU A 191 -3.29 11.66 11.96
CA LEU A 191 -2.57 11.41 13.20
C LEU A 191 -1.54 10.31 12.97
N LEU A 192 -0.29 10.60 13.29
CA LEU A 192 0.88 9.73 13.11
C LEU A 192 1.53 9.51 14.48
N PRO A 193 1.24 8.41 15.18
CA PRO A 193 1.91 8.06 16.41
C PRO A 193 3.37 7.70 16.16
N GLU A 194 4.21 7.90 17.18
CA GLU A 194 5.55 7.32 17.19
C GLU A 194 5.51 5.82 16.90
N ARG A 195 6.55 5.34 16.21
CA ARG A 195 6.62 3.95 15.80
C ARG A 195 6.97 3.08 17.01
N GLY A 196 6.02 2.24 17.43
CA GLY A 196 6.26 1.22 18.44
C GLY A 196 7.00 -0.01 17.91
N THR A 197 7.25 -0.97 18.80
CA THR A 197 7.78 -2.29 18.43
C THR A 197 6.69 -3.20 17.87
N GLY A 198 7.10 -4.18 17.08
CA GLY A 198 6.22 -5.23 16.58
C GLY A 198 5.64 -4.99 15.17
N PRO A 199 4.71 -5.86 14.75
CA PRO A 199 4.21 -5.89 13.37
C PRO A 199 3.33 -4.68 13.06
N PRO A 200 3.74 -3.77 12.15
CA PRO A 200 3.03 -2.52 11.95
C PRO A 200 1.57 -2.70 11.53
N VAL A 201 1.23 -3.73 10.75
CA VAL A 201 -0.16 -4.00 10.34
C VAL A 201 -1.10 -4.16 11.54
N THR A 202 -0.64 -4.76 12.63
CA THR A 202 -1.48 -5.05 13.80
C THR A 202 -1.27 -4.10 14.96
N THR A 203 -0.10 -3.45 15.08
CA THR A 203 0.23 -2.61 16.24
C THR A 203 0.26 -1.12 15.95
N TRP A 204 0.59 -0.69 14.73
CA TRP A 204 0.79 0.72 14.40
C TRP A 204 -0.24 1.28 13.41
N CYS A 205 -0.51 0.55 12.32
CA CYS A 205 -1.52 0.93 11.32
C CYS A 205 -2.91 1.19 11.91
N PRO A 206 -3.40 0.43 12.91
CA PRO A 206 -4.68 0.73 13.57
C PRO A 206 -4.71 2.10 14.27
N LEU A 207 -3.55 2.64 14.63
CA LEU A 207 -3.40 3.93 15.32
C LEU A 207 -3.21 5.12 14.37
N VAL A 208 -2.83 4.87 13.11
CA VAL A 208 -2.64 5.89 12.07
C VAL A 208 -3.96 6.18 11.36
N ASN A 209 -4.59 7.31 11.69
CA ASN A 209 -5.98 7.60 11.34
C ASN A 209 -6.21 9.00 10.77
N PHE A 210 -7.28 9.14 9.99
CA PHE A 210 -7.85 10.45 9.63
C PHE A 210 -8.70 11.01 10.78
N PHE A 211 -8.69 12.34 10.90
CA PHE A 211 -9.59 13.12 11.75
C PHE A 211 -10.11 14.33 10.97
N THR A 212 -11.32 14.78 11.29
CA THR A 212 -11.92 15.96 10.63
C THR A 212 -11.21 17.25 10.99
N ASP A 213 -10.55 17.30 12.15
CA ASP A 213 -9.82 18.46 12.65
C ASP A 213 -8.73 18.05 13.66
N LEU A 214 -7.89 19.04 14.00
CA LEU A 214 -6.75 18.92 14.89
C LEU A 214 -7.14 18.57 16.33
N ASP A 215 -8.24 19.13 16.83
CA ASP A 215 -8.65 18.99 18.23
C ASP A 215 -9.13 17.57 18.52
N GLN A 216 -9.90 16.99 17.59
CA GLN A 216 -10.30 15.58 17.68
C GLN A 216 -9.12 14.63 17.63
N ALA A 217 -8.13 14.89 16.76
CA ALA A 217 -6.92 14.09 16.69
C ALA A 217 -6.15 14.13 18.02
N ARG A 218 -5.91 15.34 18.57
CA ARG A 218 -5.19 15.55 19.84
C ARG A 218 -5.92 14.93 21.03
N ALA A 219 -7.24 15.11 21.12
CA ALA A 219 -8.03 14.50 22.18
C ALA A 219 -7.96 12.96 22.12
N TRP A 220 -8.01 12.40 20.91
CA TRP A 220 -7.96 10.95 20.71
C TRP A 220 -6.61 10.34 21.07
N SER A 221 -5.49 10.97 20.74
CA SER A 221 -4.14 10.51 21.16
C SER A 221 -3.93 10.66 22.66
N ALA A 222 -4.31 11.79 23.24
CA ALA A 222 -4.15 12.03 24.67
C ALA A 222 -4.89 11.00 25.53
N ALA A 223 -6.14 10.68 25.16
CA ALA A 223 -6.94 9.66 25.84
C ALA A 223 -6.33 8.24 25.80
N ARG A 224 -5.33 8.02 24.93
CA ARG A 224 -4.63 6.74 24.75
C ARG A 224 -3.17 6.80 25.19
N GLY A 225 -2.70 7.93 25.72
CA GLY A 225 -1.31 8.12 26.09
C GLY A 225 -0.34 8.02 24.91
N LEU A 226 -0.78 8.39 23.69
CA LEU A 226 0.06 8.30 22.50
C LEU A 226 0.85 9.59 22.30
N THR A 227 2.16 9.46 22.10
CA THR A 227 2.98 10.51 21.47
C THR A 227 2.74 10.45 19.97
N ALA A 228 2.20 11.52 19.39
CA ALA A 228 1.81 11.55 17.98
C ALA A 228 1.96 12.94 17.37
N SER A 229 2.34 12.96 16.09
CA SER A 229 2.24 14.14 15.24
C SER A 229 0.86 14.20 14.58
N VAL A 230 0.32 15.40 14.40
CA VAL A 230 -0.91 15.62 13.61
C VAL A 230 -0.54 16.47 12.41
N VAL A 231 -0.71 15.92 11.21
CA VAL A 231 -0.17 16.47 9.97
C VAL A 231 -1.32 16.80 9.00
N PRO A 232 -1.31 17.98 8.35
CA PRO A 232 -2.29 18.30 7.30
C PRO A 232 -2.24 17.30 6.13
N LEU A 233 -3.40 17.06 5.49
CA LEU A 233 -3.54 16.10 4.39
C LEU A 233 -2.49 16.22 3.28
N ARG A 234 -2.24 17.44 2.80
CA ARG A 234 -1.32 17.69 1.67
C ARG A 234 0.13 17.41 2.05
N GLU A 235 0.52 17.84 3.24
CA GLU A 235 1.85 17.54 3.78
C GLU A 235 2.03 16.03 3.97
N ALA A 236 0.99 15.36 4.50
CA ALA A 236 0.99 13.91 4.65
C ALA A 236 1.09 13.15 3.33
N THR A 237 0.42 13.67 2.30
CA THR A 237 0.51 13.14 0.94
C THR A 237 1.92 13.31 0.38
N SER A 238 2.50 14.50 0.48
CA SER A 238 3.81 14.81 -0.10
C SER A 238 4.93 13.93 0.47
N PHE A 239 5.02 13.83 1.80
CA PHE A 239 6.06 12.98 2.39
C PHE A 239 5.75 11.49 2.19
N GLY A 240 4.47 11.09 2.31
CA GLY A 240 4.04 9.72 2.07
C GLY A 240 4.45 9.28 0.67
N ALA A 241 4.14 10.09 -0.35
CA ALA A 241 4.53 9.80 -1.73
C ALA A 241 6.03 9.50 -1.88
N GLY A 242 6.90 10.22 -1.16
CA GLY A 242 8.33 9.94 -1.13
C GLY A 242 8.66 8.52 -0.65
N LEU A 243 8.10 8.13 0.50
CA LEU A 243 8.30 6.81 1.10
C LEU A 243 7.85 5.67 0.17
N TRP A 244 6.70 5.82 -0.49
CA TRP A 244 6.19 4.78 -1.40
C TRP A 244 6.95 4.72 -2.72
N ARG A 245 7.42 5.86 -3.28
CA ARG A 245 8.25 5.84 -4.49
C ARG A 245 9.56 5.08 -4.25
N GLU A 246 10.21 5.33 -3.11
CA GLU A 246 11.41 4.60 -2.69
C GLU A 246 11.11 3.09 -2.55
N ALA A 247 10.05 2.74 -1.81
CA ALA A 247 9.70 1.35 -1.58
C ALA A 247 9.29 0.59 -2.86
N ILE A 248 8.67 1.27 -3.84
CA ILE A 248 8.28 0.68 -5.13
C ILE A 248 9.51 0.47 -6.03
N ALA A 249 10.45 1.42 -6.04
CA ALA A 249 11.67 1.34 -6.85
C ALA A 249 12.52 0.10 -6.52
N ALA A 250 12.44 -0.41 -5.29
CA ALA A 250 13.14 -1.62 -4.89
C ALA A 250 12.79 -2.89 -5.70
N ALA A 251 11.69 -2.88 -6.48
CA ALA A 251 11.37 -3.97 -7.40
C ALA A 251 12.44 -4.16 -8.49
N ASP A 252 13.16 -3.09 -8.84
CA ASP A 252 14.13 -3.06 -9.93
C ASP A 252 15.58 -3.24 -9.45
N ASP A 253 15.81 -3.28 -8.13
CA ASP A 253 17.15 -3.42 -7.52
C ASP A 253 17.77 -4.79 -7.75
N LEU A 254 16.93 -5.80 -7.97
CA LEU A 254 17.36 -7.13 -8.37
C LEU A 254 17.12 -7.28 -9.86
N GLY A 255 18.09 -7.91 -10.55
CA GLY A 255 17.99 -8.22 -11.97
C GLY A 255 16.71 -9.00 -12.34
N PRO A 256 16.52 -9.33 -13.63
CA PRO A 256 15.25 -9.81 -14.15
C PRO A 256 14.66 -10.96 -13.33
N TRP A 257 13.36 -10.86 -13.08
CA TRP A 257 12.60 -11.88 -12.39
C TRP A 257 12.08 -12.90 -13.39
N HIS A 258 12.27 -14.18 -13.08
CA HIS A 258 11.76 -15.27 -13.91
C HIS A 258 10.42 -15.75 -13.36
N PRO A 259 9.42 -15.97 -14.24
CA PRO A 259 8.16 -16.59 -13.84
C PRO A 259 8.41 -18.00 -13.29
N PRO A 260 7.47 -18.56 -12.50
CA PRO A 260 7.58 -19.93 -12.04
C PRO A 260 7.77 -20.88 -13.23
N GLY A 261 8.87 -21.64 -13.21
CA GLY A 261 9.30 -22.49 -14.34
C GLY A 261 10.50 -21.96 -15.15
N GLY A 262 11.40 -21.17 -14.55
CA GLY A 262 12.64 -20.68 -15.19
C GLY A 262 13.46 -21.78 -15.92
N PRO A 263 14.35 -21.38 -16.85
CA PRO A 263 14.91 -22.27 -17.88
C PRO A 263 15.52 -23.54 -17.29
N HIS A 264 15.23 -24.69 -17.92
CA HIS A 264 15.82 -25.98 -17.57
C HIS A 264 17.34 -25.85 -17.33
N PRO A 265 17.91 -26.58 -16.34
CA PRO A 265 19.36 -26.66 -16.20
C PRO A 265 19.94 -27.12 -17.54
N THR A 266 20.72 -26.23 -18.14
CA THR A 266 21.64 -26.42 -19.27
C THR A 266 21.42 -27.68 -20.10
N ARG A 267 20.84 -27.52 -21.30
CA ARG A 267 21.18 -28.45 -22.39
C ARG A 267 22.69 -28.29 -22.63
N VAL A 268 23.45 -29.29 -22.20
CA VAL A 268 24.82 -29.55 -22.64
C VAL A 268 24.90 -29.27 -24.16
N PRO A 269 25.92 -28.55 -24.65
CA PRO A 269 25.99 -28.18 -26.05
C PRO A 269 26.07 -29.44 -26.92
N THR A 270 25.00 -29.72 -27.65
CA THR A 270 25.06 -30.64 -28.78
C THR A 270 25.37 -29.83 -30.03
N ARG A 271 26.63 -29.41 -30.14
CA ARG A 271 27.24 -29.20 -31.45
C ARG A 271 28.54 -30.00 -31.48
N PRO A 272 28.60 -31.14 -32.21
CA PRO A 272 29.88 -31.73 -32.54
C PRO A 272 30.67 -30.73 -33.40
N PRO A 273 32.02 -30.78 -33.41
CA PRO A 273 32.80 -29.94 -34.29
C PRO A 273 32.30 -30.13 -35.73
N SER A 274 31.93 -29.02 -36.36
CA SER A 274 31.68 -28.96 -37.79
C SER A 274 32.99 -29.29 -38.49
N HIS A 275 33.15 -30.54 -38.93
CA HIS A 275 34.13 -30.87 -39.95
C HIS A 275 33.87 -30.00 -41.18
N PRO A 276 34.91 -29.35 -41.76
CA PRO A 276 34.74 -28.71 -43.05
C PRO A 276 34.36 -29.76 -44.08
N LEU A 277 33.30 -29.49 -44.85
CA LEU A 277 32.96 -30.27 -46.05
C LEU A 277 34.17 -30.27 -46.99
N PRO A 278 34.52 -31.41 -47.63
CA PRO A 278 35.52 -31.41 -48.69
C PRO A 278 35.08 -30.46 -49.81
N PRO A 279 36.00 -29.74 -50.46
CA PRO A 279 35.65 -28.83 -51.56
C PRO A 279 34.96 -29.61 -52.68
N HIS A 280 33.87 -29.03 -53.21
CA HIS A 280 33.19 -29.54 -54.40
C HIS A 280 34.20 -29.72 -55.55
N PRO A 281 34.12 -30.81 -56.34
CA PRO A 281 34.94 -30.95 -57.52
C PRO A 281 34.66 -29.80 -58.49
N LEU A 282 35.74 -29.14 -58.94
CA LEU A 282 35.67 -28.09 -59.96
C LEU A 282 35.00 -28.63 -61.23
N PRO A 283 34.14 -27.85 -61.90
CA PRO A 283 33.62 -28.24 -63.21
C PRO A 283 34.78 -28.39 -64.21
N PRO A 284 34.69 -29.35 -65.16
CA PRO A 284 35.73 -29.55 -66.16
C PRO A 284 35.91 -28.29 -67.00
N ARG A 285 37.17 -27.90 -67.20
CA ARG A 285 37.53 -26.76 -68.06
C ARG A 285 37.07 -27.04 -69.50
N PRO A 286 36.44 -26.08 -70.19
CA PRO A 286 36.14 -26.24 -71.61
C PRO A 286 37.45 -26.33 -72.40
N PHE A 287 37.51 -27.33 -73.29
CA PHE A 287 38.60 -27.52 -74.24
C PHE A 287 38.76 -26.27 -75.14
N PRO A 288 40.01 -25.91 -75.52
CA PRO A 288 40.22 -24.84 -76.48
C PRO A 288 39.68 -25.27 -77.84
N ARG A 289 38.82 -24.44 -78.44
CA ARG A 289 38.41 -24.59 -79.84
C ARG A 289 39.51 -24.02 -80.76
N PRO A 290 39.70 -24.63 -81.95
CA PRO A 290 40.75 -24.26 -82.90
C PRO A 290 40.60 -22.84 -83.46
#